data_AF-A0AB74CCI2-F1
#
_entry.id   AF-A0AB74CCI2-F1
#
_cell.length_a   1.000
_cell.length_b   1.000
_cell.length_c   1.000
_cell.angle_alpha   90.00
_cell.angle_beta   90.00
_cell.angle_gamma   90.00
#
_symmetry.space_group_name_H-M   'P 1'
#
loop_
_entity.id
_entity.type
_entity.pdbx_description
1 polymer ?
#
loop_
_entity_poly.entity_id
_entity_poly.type
_entity_poly.pdbx_seq_one_letter_code
_entity_poly.pdbx_strand_id
1 'polypeptide(L)'
;MKRHHCGPEHGISTDSLAYVEIQLLQNSITTLVSFDVQVVRASSLCLRTQTWILAKELPSKLVEGKWICAHISMGDHHILQIVRAAWDAAIKSSPGRRPALDTYRCVTCGLDYEIDATTCGTAGISLIVTKWLDLGPGLDPTDVRWTRHLIGSLSLRKQEMTTFNSDVRSQFERDTVFPLDDLTGRNRSLLEDRGYVRQTDWWYNGCWILQANKRLPWLYPRPEKPICHICKN
;
A
#
# COMPACT_ATOMS: atom_id res chain seq x y z
N MET A 1 15.52 5.02 -11.81
CA MET A 1 16.12 4.96 -10.46
C MET A 1 17.64 5.08 -10.50
N LYS A 2 18.22 6.02 -11.28
CA LYS A 2 19.68 6.10 -11.41
C LYS A 2 20.30 6.61 -10.08
N ARG A 3 21.24 5.83 -9.52
CA ARG A 3 22.16 6.16 -8.40
C ARG A 3 21.70 5.98 -6.95
N HIS A 4 20.51 5.48 -6.64
CA HIS A 4 20.16 5.17 -5.22
C HIS A 4 21.14 4.21 -4.56
N HIS A 5 21.81 3.36 -5.35
CA HIS A 5 22.82 2.44 -4.85
C HIS A 5 24.10 3.11 -4.34
N CYS A 6 24.32 4.38 -4.65
CA CYS A 6 25.42 5.19 -4.14
C CYS A 6 25.11 5.79 -2.76
N GLY A 7 23.97 5.45 -2.15
CA GLY A 7 23.54 5.94 -0.85
C GLY A 7 22.50 7.07 -0.93
N PRO A 8 21.96 7.51 0.23
CA PRO A 8 20.87 8.49 0.32
C PRO A 8 21.21 9.86 -0.26
N GLU A 9 22.50 10.17 -0.42
CA GLU A 9 23.02 11.44 -0.93
C GLU A 9 22.99 11.52 -2.47
N HIS A 10 22.70 10.39 -3.13
CA HIS A 10 22.74 10.24 -4.58
C HIS A 10 21.37 9.80 -5.12
N GLY A 11 20.77 10.64 -5.95
CA GLY A 11 19.46 10.36 -6.56
C GLY A 11 18.31 11.07 -5.85
N ILE A 12 17.09 10.56 -6.05
CA ILE A 12 15.88 11.09 -5.41
C ILE A 12 15.87 10.58 -3.96
N SER A 13 15.65 11.44 -2.96
CA SER A 13 15.55 10.98 -1.57
C SER A 13 14.40 9.96 -1.43
N THR A 14 14.62 8.86 -0.70
CA THR A 14 13.56 7.89 -0.41
C THR A 14 12.38 8.53 0.30
N ASP A 15 12.61 9.57 1.10
CA ASP A 15 11.56 10.34 1.76
C ASP A 15 10.61 10.96 0.75
N SER A 16 11.12 11.43 -0.38
CA SER A 16 10.29 12.05 -1.43
C SER A 16 9.42 11.04 -2.20
N LEU A 17 9.72 9.75 -2.06
CA LEU A 17 8.93 8.65 -2.61
C LEU A 17 7.85 8.17 -1.63
N ALA A 18 7.96 8.53 -0.35
CA ALA A 18 6.89 8.27 0.60
C ALA A 18 5.69 9.15 0.27
N TYR A 19 4.50 8.57 0.18
CA TYR A 19 3.30 9.33 -0.15
C TYR A 19 2.06 8.64 0.39
N VAL A 20 1.03 9.44 0.66
CA VAL A 20 -0.31 8.97 1.00
C VAL A 20 -1.32 9.64 0.11
N GLU A 21 -2.25 8.87 -0.43
CA GLU A 21 -3.42 9.37 -1.12
C GLU A 21 -4.68 8.78 -0.51
N ILE A 22 -5.68 9.64 -0.35
CA ILE A 22 -7.02 9.29 0.10
C ILE A 22 -7.98 9.65 -1.03
N GLN A 23 -8.80 8.69 -1.42
CA GLN A 23 -9.80 8.86 -2.46
C GLN A 23 -11.20 8.51 -1.92
N LEU A 24 -12.15 9.42 -2.11
CA LEU A 24 -13.56 9.19 -1.90
C LEU A 24 -14.15 8.62 -3.18
N LEU A 25 -14.64 7.39 -3.09
CA LEU A 25 -15.34 6.72 -4.17
C LEU A 25 -16.85 6.91 -4.02
N GLN A 26 -17.59 6.48 -5.03
CA GLN A 26 -19.05 6.38 -4.94
C GLN A 26 -19.45 5.42 -3.80
N ASN A 27 -20.68 5.56 -3.29
CA ASN A 27 -21.25 4.73 -2.23
C ASN A 27 -20.60 4.90 -0.84
N SER A 28 -20.03 6.08 -0.54
CA SER A 28 -19.39 6.38 0.75
C SER A 28 -18.20 5.49 1.10
N ILE A 29 -17.56 4.90 0.09
CA ILE A 29 -16.31 4.15 0.28
C ILE A 29 -15.15 5.12 0.25
N THR A 30 -14.25 5.02 1.23
CA THR A 30 -13.00 5.78 1.25
C THR A 30 -11.84 4.81 1.10
N THR A 31 -10.96 5.05 0.13
CA THR A 31 -9.71 4.30 0.02
C THR A 31 -8.55 5.17 0.44
N LEU A 32 -7.61 4.60 1.18
CA LEU A 32 -6.32 5.23 1.44
C LEU A 32 -5.22 4.31 0.92
N VAL A 33 -4.23 4.86 0.25
CA VAL A 33 -3.01 4.14 -0.10
C VAL A 33 -1.83 4.92 0.46
N SER A 34 -0.87 4.20 1.03
CA SER A 34 0.36 4.77 1.55
C SER A 34 1.56 3.96 1.11
N PHE A 35 2.65 4.65 0.85
CA PHE A 35 3.90 4.08 0.36
C PHE A 35 5.02 4.57 1.27
N ASP A 36 5.84 3.64 1.74
CA ASP A 36 7.10 3.91 2.42
C ASP A 36 8.20 3.19 1.65
N VAL A 37 9.26 3.92 1.34
CA VAL A 37 10.38 3.41 0.55
C VAL A 37 11.64 3.52 1.37
N GLN A 38 12.45 2.48 1.36
CA GLN A 38 13.76 2.52 1.99
C GLN A 38 14.76 1.67 1.22
N VAL A 39 16.03 2.02 1.34
CA VAL A 39 17.12 1.20 0.80
C VAL A 39 17.55 0.24 1.91
N VAL A 40 17.30 -1.06 1.71
CA VAL A 40 17.81 -2.13 2.59
C VAL A 40 18.82 -2.97 1.82
N ARG A 41 19.69 -3.71 2.53
CA ARG A 41 20.62 -4.70 1.96
C ARG A 41 21.39 -4.29 0.70
N ALA A 42 22.70 -4.06 0.82
CA ALA A 42 23.59 -3.93 -0.34
C ALA A 42 22.99 -3.07 -1.47
N SER A 43 22.31 -1.98 -1.07
CA SER A 43 21.69 -1.01 -1.95
C SER A 43 20.38 -1.40 -2.67
N SER A 44 19.63 -2.42 -2.21
CA SER A 44 18.30 -2.76 -2.77
C SER A 44 17.22 -1.77 -2.33
N LEU A 45 16.39 -1.30 -3.27
CA LEU A 45 15.23 -0.46 -2.97
C LEU A 45 14.04 -1.33 -2.59
N CYS A 46 13.60 -1.25 -1.34
CA CYS A 46 12.41 -1.95 -0.87
C CYS A 46 11.25 -0.98 -0.65
N LEU A 47 10.05 -1.45 -0.97
CA LEU A 47 8.81 -0.71 -0.86
C LEU A 47 7.87 -1.44 0.10
N ARG A 48 7.32 -0.70 1.06
CA ARG A 48 6.14 -1.08 1.82
C ARG A 48 4.95 -0.28 1.34
N THR A 49 3.87 -0.96 0.98
CA THR A 49 2.60 -0.30 0.60
C THR A 49 1.50 -0.77 1.53
N GLN A 50 0.70 0.15 2.05
CA GLN A 50 -0.48 -0.18 2.83
C GLN A 50 -1.72 0.47 2.22
N THR A 51 -2.67 -0.37 1.82
CA THR A 51 -3.95 0.02 1.22
C THR A 51 -5.07 -0.21 2.23
N TRP A 52 -5.94 0.77 2.38
CA TRP A 52 -7.13 0.74 3.22
C TRP A 52 -8.38 0.89 2.36
N ILE A 53 -9.41 0.12 2.66
CA ILE A 53 -10.75 0.26 2.09
C ILE A 53 -11.73 0.39 3.25
N LEU A 54 -12.15 1.63 3.53
CA LEU A 54 -13.12 1.97 4.56
C LEU A 54 -14.53 1.94 4.00
N ALA A 55 -15.40 1.15 4.61
CA ALA A 55 -16.82 1.07 4.29
C ALA A 55 -17.65 0.61 5.50
N LYS A 56 -18.97 0.81 5.45
CA LYS A 56 -19.90 0.29 6.47
C LYS A 56 -20.14 -1.21 6.34
N GLU A 57 -20.09 -1.71 5.11
CA GLU A 57 -20.25 -3.11 4.75
C GLU A 57 -19.10 -3.50 3.84
N LEU A 58 -18.74 -4.80 3.81
CA LEU A 58 -17.65 -5.30 2.98
C LEU A 58 -17.98 -5.02 1.50
N PRO A 59 -17.21 -4.17 0.79
CA PRO A 59 -17.52 -3.81 -0.58
C PRO A 59 -16.99 -4.87 -1.56
N SER A 60 -17.59 -6.07 -1.57
CA SER A 60 -17.08 -7.26 -2.24
C SER A 60 -16.66 -7.03 -3.69
N LYS A 61 -17.47 -6.34 -4.50
CA LYS A 61 -17.12 -6.02 -5.91
C LYS A 61 -15.83 -5.21 -6.04
N LEU A 62 -15.63 -4.23 -5.15
CA LEU A 62 -14.41 -3.42 -5.16
C LEU A 62 -13.22 -4.26 -4.72
N VAL A 63 -13.39 -5.07 -3.68
CA VAL A 63 -12.34 -5.92 -3.13
C VAL A 63 -11.91 -6.98 -4.16
N GLU A 64 -12.85 -7.70 -4.75
CA GLU A 64 -12.60 -8.74 -5.76
C GLU A 64 -11.85 -8.21 -7.00
N GLY A 65 -12.03 -6.93 -7.33
CA GLY A 65 -11.32 -6.26 -8.43
C GLY A 65 -9.88 -5.80 -8.10
N LYS A 66 -9.42 -5.96 -6.85
CA LYS A 66 -8.06 -5.56 -6.44
C LYS A 66 -7.07 -6.72 -6.53
N TRP A 67 -5.81 -6.36 -6.75
CA TRP A 67 -4.71 -7.31 -6.86
C TRP A 67 -3.72 -7.10 -5.72
N ILE A 68 -3.26 -8.19 -5.12
CA ILE A 68 -2.16 -8.17 -4.15
C ILE A 68 -0.85 -8.05 -4.94
N CYS A 69 -0.68 -8.87 -5.97
CA CYS A 69 0.39 -8.79 -6.96
C CYS A 69 -0.14 -9.26 -8.32
N ALA A 70 0.71 -9.31 -9.35
CA ALA A 70 0.31 -9.82 -10.68
C ALA A 70 -0.14 -11.32 -10.68
N HIS A 71 0.07 -12.05 -9.58
CA HIS A 71 -0.22 -13.48 -9.46
C HIS A 71 -1.33 -13.80 -8.46
N ILE A 72 -1.71 -12.86 -7.60
CA ILE A 72 -2.67 -13.08 -6.52
C ILE A 72 -3.73 -11.99 -6.59
N SER A 73 -4.95 -12.41 -6.90
CA SER A 73 -6.12 -11.55 -6.88
C SER A 73 -6.78 -11.59 -5.52
N MET A 74 -7.32 -10.45 -5.07
CA MET A 74 -8.19 -10.43 -3.89
C MET A 74 -9.50 -11.19 -4.12
N GLY A 75 -9.88 -11.42 -5.38
CA GLY A 75 -11.02 -12.24 -5.77
C GLY A 75 -10.76 -13.76 -5.76
N ASP A 76 -9.52 -14.20 -5.55
CA ASP A 76 -9.21 -15.62 -5.42
C ASP A 76 -9.94 -16.21 -4.21
N HIS A 77 -10.55 -17.39 -4.34
CA HIS A 77 -11.44 -17.95 -3.32
C HIS A 77 -10.79 -18.03 -1.93
N HIS A 78 -9.54 -18.48 -1.86
CA HIS A 78 -8.81 -18.57 -0.58
C HIS A 78 -8.52 -17.18 0.01
N ILE A 79 -8.19 -16.19 -0.81
CA ILE A 79 -7.93 -14.82 -0.37
C ILE A 79 -9.22 -14.16 0.13
N LEU A 80 -10.35 -14.36 -0.57
CA LEU A 80 -11.66 -13.88 -0.12
C LEU A 80 -12.06 -14.46 1.23
N GLN A 81 -11.71 -15.71 1.53
CA GLN A 81 -11.96 -16.30 2.84
C GLN A 81 -11.16 -15.58 3.94
N ILE A 82 -9.88 -15.28 3.69
CA ILE A 82 -9.03 -14.53 4.63
C ILE A 82 -9.59 -13.12 4.84
N VAL A 83 -9.98 -12.44 3.76
CA VAL A 83 -10.60 -11.10 3.81
C VAL A 83 -11.88 -11.10 4.65
N ARG A 84 -12.78 -12.07 4.42
CA ARG A 84 -14.03 -12.17 5.18
C ARG A 84 -13.77 -12.48 6.65
N ALA A 85 -12.84 -13.38 6.93
CA ALA A 85 -12.45 -13.70 8.31
C ALA A 85 -11.89 -12.47 9.05
N ALA A 86 -11.00 -11.71 8.40
CA ALA A 86 -10.46 -10.47 8.96
C ALA A 86 -11.57 -9.43 9.20
N TRP A 87 -12.46 -9.23 8.21
CA TRP A 87 -13.59 -8.31 8.33
C TRP A 87 -14.55 -8.68 9.47
N ASP A 88 -14.93 -9.95 9.55
CA ASP A 88 -15.80 -10.47 10.61
C ASP A 88 -15.15 -10.38 11.99
N ALA A 89 -13.83 -10.61 12.06
CA ALA A 89 -13.08 -10.41 13.29
C ALA A 89 -13.10 -8.95 13.73
N ALA A 90 -12.96 -7.99 12.80
CA ALA A 90 -13.06 -6.57 13.11
C ALA A 90 -14.44 -6.14 13.61
N ILE A 91 -15.53 -6.75 13.10
CA ILE A 91 -16.89 -6.53 13.60
C ILE A 91 -17.02 -7.00 15.06
N LYS A 92 -16.44 -8.16 15.38
CA LYS A 92 -16.58 -8.81 16.69
C LYS A 92 -15.60 -8.29 17.74
N SER A 93 -14.49 -7.68 17.31
CA SER A 93 -13.41 -7.27 18.20
C SER A 93 -13.76 -5.98 18.94
N SER A 94 -13.49 -5.96 20.24
CA SER A 94 -13.43 -4.72 21.01
C SER A 94 -12.17 -3.92 20.62
N PRO A 95 -12.22 -2.57 20.69
CA PRO A 95 -11.08 -1.73 20.32
C PRO A 95 -9.87 -2.08 21.20
N GLY A 96 -8.76 -2.47 20.58
CA GLY A 96 -7.45 -2.60 21.24
C GLY A 96 -6.79 -3.99 21.26
N ARG A 97 -7.46 -5.07 20.81
CA ARG A 97 -6.83 -6.40 20.71
C ARG A 97 -6.71 -6.84 19.25
N ARG A 98 -5.53 -6.67 18.65
CA ARG A 98 -5.20 -7.28 17.36
C ARG A 98 -4.75 -8.73 17.57
N PRO A 99 -5.33 -9.71 16.86
CA PRO A 99 -4.72 -11.03 16.75
C PRO A 99 -3.31 -10.92 16.16
N ALA A 100 -2.43 -11.88 16.44
CA ALA A 100 -1.18 -12.01 15.68
C ALA A 100 -1.56 -12.19 14.19
N LEU A 101 -1.01 -11.32 13.33
CA LEU A 101 -1.30 -11.36 11.91
C LEU A 101 -0.39 -12.38 11.23
N ASP A 102 -1.00 -13.22 10.39
CA ASP A 102 -0.26 -14.10 9.51
C ASP A 102 0.34 -13.27 8.36
N THR A 103 1.65 -13.38 8.18
CA THR A 103 2.30 -12.91 6.95
C THR A 103 2.24 -14.00 5.91
N TYR A 104 1.70 -13.65 4.75
CA TYR A 104 1.63 -14.53 3.59
C TYR A 104 2.69 -14.14 2.57
N ARG A 105 3.10 -15.09 1.73
CA ARG A 105 4.09 -14.87 0.67
C ARG A 105 3.58 -15.41 -0.66
N CYS A 106 3.68 -14.60 -1.71
CA CYS A 106 3.48 -15.07 -3.07
C CYS A 106 4.65 -15.96 -3.49
N VAL A 107 4.39 -17.23 -3.79
CA VAL A 107 5.43 -18.17 -4.21
C VAL A 107 6.08 -17.80 -5.55
N THR A 108 5.39 -17.05 -6.41
CA THR A 108 5.86 -16.70 -7.75
C THR A 108 6.77 -15.47 -7.74
N CYS A 109 6.33 -14.36 -7.14
CA CYS A 109 7.11 -13.12 -7.12
C CYS A 109 7.80 -12.82 -5.78
N GLY A 110 7.66 -13.67 -4.77
CA GLY A 110 8.28 -13.48 -3.45
C GLY A 110 7.77 -12.28 -2.67
N LEU A 111 6.64 -11.69 -3.07
CA LEU A 111 6.02 -10.58 -2.36
C LEU A 111 5.43 -11.05 -1.03
N ASP A 112 5.83 -10.38 0.05
CA ASP A 112 5.23 -10.56 1.37
C ASP A 112 3.99 -9.67 1.50
N TYR A 113 2.93 -10.18 2.12
CA TYR A 113 1.71 -9.41 2.35
C TYR A 113 0.98 -9.83 3.62
N GLU A 114 0.20 -8.89 4.14
CA GLU A 114 -0.70 -9.07 5.27
C GLU A 114 -2.09 -8.53 4.92
N ILE A 115 -3.11 -9.21 5.40
CA ILE A 115 -4.51 -8.79 5.30
C ILE A 115 -5.04 -8.68 6.72
N ASP A 116 -5.51 -7.49 7.07
CA ASP A 116 -6.10 -7.18 8.38
C ASP A 116 -7.39 -6.38 8.18
N ALA A 117 -8.20 -6.24 9.22
CA ALA A 117 -9.28 -5.28 9.23
C ALA A 117 -9.44 -4.65 10.61
N THR A 118 -9.88 -3.39 10.64
CA THR A 118 -10.03 -2.66 11.90
C THR A 118 -11.18 -1.67 11.83
N THR A 119 -11.80 -1.39 12.98
CA THR A 119 -12.81 -0.33 13.08
C THR A 119 -12.15 1.04 12.99
N CYS A 120 -12.86 2.01 12.40
CA CYS A 120 -12.45 3.41 12.30
C CYS A 120 -13.55 4.29 12.91
N GLY A 121 -13.79 4.11 14.21
CA GLY A 121 -14.85 4.80 14.96
C GLY A 121 -16.22 4.61 14.32
N THR A 122 -16.94 5.73 14.13
CA THR A 122 -18.28 5.74 13.51
C THR A 122 -18.26 5.66 11.98
N ALA A 123 -17.07 5.75 11.36
CA ALA A 123 -16.93 5.77 9.91
C ALA A 123 -17.12 4.39 9.26
N GLY A 124 -16.95 3.32 10.04
CA GLY A 124 -17.14 1.93 9.60
C GLY A 124 -15.91 1.06 9.87
N ILE A 125 -15.70 0.08 9.02
CA ILE A 125 -14.58 -0.87 9.09
C ILE A 125 -13.66 -0.63 7.90
N SER A 126 -12.36 -0.65 8.16
CA SER A 126 -11.33 -0.61 7.15
C SER A 126 -10.70 -1.97 6.96
N LEU A 127 -10.78 -2.50 5.74
CA LEU A 127 -9.92 -3.60 5.28
C LEU A 127 -8.53 -3.03 4.97
N ILE A 128 -7.49 -3.68 5.46
CA ILE A 128 -6.10 -3.27 5.35
C ILE A 128 -5.34 -4.36 4.58
N VAL A 129 -4.61 -3.96 3.54
CA VAL A 129 -3.67 -4.83 2.82
C VAL A 129 -2.31 -4.18 2.87
N THR A 130 -1.35 -4.82 3.55
CA THR A 130 0.05 -4.38 3.59
C THR A 130 0.89 -5.28 2.70
N LYS A 131 1.83 -4.72 1.95
CA LYS A 131 2.70 -5.42 1.00
C LYS A 131 4.14 -4.97 1.19
N TRP A 132 5.09 -5.89 1.06
CA TRP A 132 6.53 -5.59 1.03
C TRP A 132 7.15 -6.18 -0.25
N LEU A 133 7.90 -5.33 -0.95
CA LEU A 133 8.51 -5.65 -2.24
C LEU A 133 9.98 -5.25 -2.24
N ASP A 134 10.82 -6.11 -2.81
CA ASP A 134 12.22 -5.77 -3.17
C ASP A 134 12.25 -5.46 -4.66
N LEU A 135 12.53 -4.21 -5.00
CA LEU A 135 12.63 -3.71 -6.38
C LEU A 135 14.05 -3.81 -6.94
N GLY A 136 15.00 -4.32 -6.15
CA GLY A 136 16.41 -4.41 -6.51
C GLY A 136 17.16 -3.08 -6.42
N PRO A 137 18.46 -3.06 -6.78
CA PRO A 137 19.33 -1.91 -6.64
C PRO A 137 19.14 -0.82 -7.72
N GLY A 138 18.21 -1.04 -8.67
CA GLY A 138 17.94 -0.08 -9.75
C GLY A 138 19.10 0.12 -10.72
N LEU A 139 20.04 -0.84 -10.79
CA LEU A 139 21.20 -0.84 -11.68
C LEU A 139 20.86 -1.31 -13.10
N ASP A 140 19.92 -2.26 -13.21
CA ASP A 140 19.53 -2.89 -14.46
C ASP A 140 17.99 -2.84 -14.59
N PRO A 141 17.43 -2.25 -15.67
CA PRO A 141 15.99 -2.26 -15.90
C PRO A 141 15.41 -3.66 -16.14
N THR A 142 16.26 -4.65 -16.42
CA THR A 142 15.90 -6.06 -16.59
C THR A 142 16.07 -6.88 -15.32
N ASP A 143 16.48 -6.26 -14.19
CA ASP A 143 16.61 -6.96 -12.90
C ASP A 143 15.30 -7.68 -12.56
N VAL A 144 15.41 -8.98 -12.33
CA VAL A 144 14.28 -9.87 -12.06
C VAL A 144 13.51 -9.45 -10.79
N ARG A 145 14.17 -8.81 -9.81
CA ARG A 145 13.51 -8.28 -8.62
C ARG A 145 12.51 -7.18 -8.98
N TRP A 146 12.81 -6.38 -9.99
CA TRP A 146 11.89 -5.37 -10.52
C TRP A 146 10.85 -5.99 -11.46
N THR A 147 11.30 -6.71 -12.50
CA THR A 147 10.43 -7.10 -13.62
C THR A 147 9.34 -8.10 -13.25
N ARG A 148 9.55 -8.94 -12.22
CA ARG A 148 8.54 -9.89 -11.70
C ARG A 148 7.28 -9.26 -11.09
N HIS A 149 7.33 -7.97 -10.81
CA HIS A 149 6.19 -7.22 -10.27
C HIS A 149 5.39 -6.52 -11.38
N LEU A 150 5.85 -6.59 -12.63
CA LEU A 150 5.16 -6.02 -13.79
C LEU A 150 4.03 -6.95 -14.27
N ILE A 151 2.94 -6.35 -14.73
CA ILE A 151 1.82 -7.09 -15.31
C ILE A 151 2.31 -7.82 -16.57
N GLY A 152 2.05 -9.13 -16.64
CA GLY A 152 2.48 -9.98 -17.77
C GLY A 152 3.79 -10.76 -17.55
N SER A 153 4.46 -10.62 -16.41
CA SER A 153 5.71 -11.33 -16.08
C SER A 153 5.50 -12.81 -15.67
N LEU A 154 4.60 -13.54 -16.34
CA LEU A 154 4.14 -14.88 -15.95
C LEU A 154 5.19 -16.00 -16.13
N SER A 155 6.41 -15.69 -16.55
CA SER A 155 7.41 -16.67 -17.01
C SER A 155 8.76 -16.53 -16.33
N LEU A 156 8.79 -16.44 -15.00
CA LEU A 156 10.04 -16.58 -14.26
C LEU A 156 10.50 -18.05 -14.29
N ARG A 157 11.79 -18.27 -14.52
CA ARG A 157 12.34 -19.64 -14.51
C ARG A 157 12.37 -20.15 -13.07
N LYS A 158 12.04 -21.43 -12.86
CA LYS A 158 12.05 -22.08 -11.53
C LYS A 158 13.38 -21.91 -10.76
N GLN A 159 14.48 -21.72 -11.47
CA GLN A 159 15.83 -21.51 -10.94
C GLN A 159 16.03 -20.10 -10.35
N GLU A 160 15.29 -19.11 -10.85
CA GLU A 160 15.25 -17.75 -10.29
C GLU A 160 14.48 -17.78 -8.95
N MET A 161 13.37 -18.52 -8.85
CA MET A 161 12.54 -18.60 -7.62
C MET A 161 13.31 -19.05 -6.36
N THR A 162 14.32 -19.93 -6.49
CA THR A 162 15.09 -20.46 -5.35
C THR A 162 16.04 -19.44 -4.71
N THR A 163 16.45 -18.40 -5.42
CA THR A 163 17.44 -17.42 -4.95
C THR A 163 16.80 -16.26 -4.15
N PHE A 164 15.47 -16.15 -4.19
CA PHE A 164 14.72 -15.01 -3.64
C PHE A 164 13.98 -15.30 -2.34
N ASN A 165 14.29 -16.42 -1.67
CA ASN A 165 13.69 -16.80 -0.39
C ASN A 165 14.25 -15.96 0.77
N SER A 166 14.12 -14.65 0.63
CA SER A 166 14.64 -13.65 1.54
C SER A 166 13.45 -12.93 2.15
N ASP A 167 13.41 -12.86 3.48
CA ASP A 167 12.33 -12.25 4.24
C ASP A 167 12.37 -10.72 4.12
N VAL A 168 11.76 -10.19 3.06
CA VAL A 168 11.77 -8.76 2.74
C VAL A 168 11.09 -7.98 3.85
N ARG A 169 9.95 -8.48 4.35
CA ARG A 169 9.23 -7.88 5.48
C ARG A 169 10.14 -7.73 6.69
N SER A 170 10.73 -8.82 7.19
CA SER A 170 11.55 -8.74 8.41
C SER A 170 12.75 -7.84 8.27
N GLN A 171 13.35 -7.73 7.08
CA GLN A 171 14.43 -6.78 6.85
C GLN A 171 13.93 -5.35 6.85
N PHE A 172 12.82 -5.11 6.14
CA PHE A 172 12.23 -3.79 6.07
C PHE A 172 11.87 -3.28 7.46
N GLU A 173 11.16 -4.09 8.24
CA GLU A 173 10.67 -3.72 9.56
C GLU A 173 11.77 -3.65 10.64
N ARG A 174 12.91 -4.32 10.45
CA ARG A 174 14.06 -4.16 11.37
C ARG A 174 14.79 -2.84 11.20
N ASP A 175 14.95 -2.38 9.96
CA ASP A 175 15.79 -1.23 9.63
C ASP A 175 14.99 0.07 9.48
N THR A 176 13.65 0.00 9.51
CA THR A 176 12.79 1.15 9.29
C THR A 176 12.75 2.09 10.51
N VAL A 177 12.77 3.39 10.25
CA VAL A 177 12.51 4.43 11.27
C VAL A 177 11.03 4.67 11.49
N PHE A 178 10.16 4.08 10.66
CA PHE A 178 8.72 4.24 10.72
C PHE A 178 8.04 2.86 10.77
N PRO A 179 7.90 2.25 11.96
CA PRO A 179 7.35 0.92 12.13
C PRO A 179 5.94 0.75 11.55
N LEU A 180 5.57 -0.49 11.21
CA LEU A 180 4.24 -0.82 10.67
C LEU A 180 3.10 -0.34 11.58
N ASP A 181 3.24 -0.46 12.90
CA ASP A 181 2.19 -0.04 13.83
C ASP A 181 1.97 1.48 13.79
N ASP A 182 3.03 2.28 13.67
CA ASP A 182 2.94 3.73 13.54
C ASP A 182 2.33 4.13 12.19
N LEU A 183 2.73 3.46 11.11
CA LEU A 183 2.09 3.63 9.80
C LEU A 183 0.58 3.35 9.87
N THR A 184 0.22 2.23 10.50
CA THR A 184 -1.17 1.78 10.61
C THR A 184 -1.97 2.72 11.51
N GLY A 185 -1.38 3.20 12.61
CA GLY A 185 -1.97 4.20 13.50
C GLY A 185 -2.20 5.55 12.82
N ARG A 186 -1.22 6.03 12.04
CA ARG A 186 -1.34 7.25 11.24
C ARG A 186 -2.47 7.12 10.21
N ASN A 187 -2.49 6.03 9.44
CA ASN A 187 -3.50 5.80 8.42
C ASN A 187 -4.91 5.68 9.02
N ARG A 188 -5.05 5.03 10.17
CA ARG A 188 -6.29 5.02 10.94
C ARG A 188 -6.74 6.44 11.32
N SER A 189 -5.86 7.23 11.92
CA SER A 189 -6.15 8.62 12.32
C SER A 189 -6.57 9.51 11.15
N LEU A 190 -6.03 9.27 9.95
CA LEU A 190 -6.46 9.96 8.74
C LEU A 190 -7.90 9.59 8.36
N LEU A 191 -8.30 8.35 8.51
CA LEU A 191 -9.64 7.87 8.12
C LEU A 191 -10.71 8.14 9.17
N GLU A 192 -10.37 8.02 10.45
CA GLU A 192 -11.26 8.30 11.57
C GLU A 192 -11.75 9.75 11.55
N ASP A 193 -13.07 9.94 11.67
CA ASP A 193 -13.74 11.23 11.68
C ASP A 193 -13.25 12.21 10.60
N ARG A 194 -12.93 11.64 9.43
CA ARG A 194 -12.37 12.35 8.27
C ARG A 194 -11.13 13.18 8.62
N GLY A 195 -10.25 12.64 9.45
CA GLY A 195 -9.01 13.29 9.90
C GLY A 195 -8.15 13.80 8.75
N TYR A 196 -8.20 13.15 7.58
CA TYR A 196 -7.51 13.56 6.37
C TYR A 196 -7.85 15.00 5.98
N VAL A 197 -9.10 15.47 6.13
CA VAL A 197 -9.49 16.85 5.80
C VAL A 197 -8.66 17.88 6.57
N ARG A 198 -8.26 17.56 7.81
CA ARG A 198 -7.49 18.45 8.69
C ARG A 198 -5.99 18.20 8.65
N GLN A 199 -5.53 17.08 8.08
CA GLN A 199 -4.14 16.65 8.16
C GLN A 199 -3.44 16.61 6.81
N THR A 200 -4.19 16.60 5.70
CA THR A 200 -3.67 16.48 4.34
C THR A 200 -4.13 17.65 3.47
N ASP A 201 -3.66 17.67 2.22
CA ASP A 201 -4.05 18.69 1.26
C ASP A 201 -5.01 18.13 0.22
N TRP A 202 -6.04 18.90 -0.08
CA TRP A 202 -6.95 18.59 -1.17
C TRP A 202 -6.22 18.70 -2.51
N TRP A 203 -6.27 17.62 -3.31
CA TRP A 203 -5.52 17.50 -4.57
C TRP A 203 -6.45 17.70 -5.78
N TYR A 204 -7.52 16.92 -5.88
CA TYR A 204 -8.60 17.11 -6.87
C TYR A 204 -9.93 16.56 -6.31
N ASN A 205 -10.99 16.54 -7.12
CA ASN A 205 -12.32 16.11 -6.68
C ASN A 205 -12.31 14.74 -5.98
N GLY A 206 -12.62 14.74 -4.68
CA GLY A 206 -12.60 13.54 -3.85
C GLY A 206 -11.21 12.97 -3.55
N CYS A 207 -10.12 13.69 -3.80
CA CYS A 207 -8.75 13.21 -3.56
C CYS A 207 -7.97 14.16 -2.63
N TRP A 208 -7.25 13.55 -1.68
CA TRP A 208 -6.34 14.23 -0.76
C TRP A 208 -4.98 13.54 -0.74
N ILE A 209 -3.93 14.30 -0.48
CA ILE A 209 -2.55 13.81 -0.56
C ILE A 209 -1.67 14.30 0.59
N LEU A 210 -0.70 13.46 0.96
CA LEU A 210 0.54 13.85 1.64
C LEU A 210 1.71 13.37 0.81
N GLN A 211 2.70 14.23 0.60
CA GLN A 211 3.94 13.86 -0.07
C GLN A 211 5.08 13.97 0.94
N ALA A 212 5.94 12.95 0.99
CA ALA A 212 7.00 12.82 1.99
C ALA A 212 6.50 12.95 3.44
N ASN A 213 5.29 12.44 3.70
CA ASN A 213 4.57 12.61 4.98
C ASN A 213 4.39 14.08 5.41
N LYS A 214 4.42 15.01 4.46
CA LYS A 214 4.27 16.45 4.66
C LYS A 214 3.14 17.00 3.81
N ARG A 215 2.60 18.13 4.26
CA ARG A 215 1.70 18.95 3.45
C ARG A 215 2.45 19.54 2.27
N LEU A 216 1.74 19.68 1.16
CA LEU A 216 2.24 20.32 -0.05
C LEU A 216 2.60 21.80 0.25
N PRO A 217 3.70 22.31 -0.33
CA PRO A 217 4.01 23.73 -0.28
C PRO A 217 2.84 24.57 -0.81
N TRP A 218 2.69 25.78 -0.30
CA TRP A 218 1.58 26.67 -0.68
C TRP A 218 1.52 26.97 -2.20
N LEU A 219 2.67 26.94 -2.88
CA LEU A 219 2.82 27.17 -4.32
C LEU A 219 2.73 25.90 -5.18
N TYR A 220 2.35 24.75 -4.62
CA TYR A 220 2.29 23.53 -5.40
C TYR A 220 1.18 23.63 -6.45
N PRO A 221 1.49 23.46 -7.76
CA PRO A 221 0.50 23.59 -8.82
C PRO A 221 -0.57 22.53 -8.65
N ARG A 222 -1.82 22.96 -8.50
CA ARG A 222 -2.96 22.06 -8.41
C ARG A 222 -3.34 21.60 -9.81
N PRO A 223 -3.72 20.32 -10.00
CA PRO A 223 -4.29 19.89 -11.26
C PRO A 223 -5.49 20.76 -11.59
N GLU A 224 -5.54 21.33 -12.78
CA GLU A 224 -6.75 21.95 -13.30
C GLU A 224 -7.88 20.92 -13.25
N LYS A 225 -9.10 21.35 -12.88
CA LYS A 225 -10.27 20.46 -12.86
C LYS A 225 -10.29 19.72 -14.20
N PRO A 226 -10.28 18.37 -14.24
CA PRO A 226 -10.53 17.68 -15.49
C PRO A 226 -11.92 18.13 -15.95
N ILE A 227 -11.96 18.82 -17.09
CA ILE A 227 -13.21 19.14 -17.76
C ILE A 227 -13.79 17.77 -18.13
N CYS A 228 -14.77 17.31 -17.37
CA CYS A 228 -15.49 16.09 -17.68
C CYS A 228 -16.27 16.36 -18.97
N HIS A 229 -15.68 16.03 -20.12
CA HIS A 229 -16.33 16.13 -21.43
C HIS A 229 -17.47 15.10 -21.62
N ILE A 230 -17.77 14.29 -20.59
CA ILE A 230 -18.80 13.25 -20.61
C ILE A 230 -20.08 13.68 -19.87
N CYS A 231 -20.12 14.85 -19.23
CA CYS A 231 -21.35 15.40 -18.61
C CYS A 231 -22.04 16.47 -19.47
N LYS A 232 -21.85 16.46 -20.79
CA LYS A 232 -22.70 17.21 -21.74
C LYS A 232 -23.51 16.23 -22.57
N ASN A 233 -24.67 15.88 -22.02
CA ASN A 233 -25.97 15.58 -22.65
C ASN A 233 -26.70 14.48 -21.87
#